data_AF-A0A8J3L6K4-F1
#
_entry.id   AF-A0A8J3L6K4-F1
#
_cell.length_a   1.000
_cell.length_b   1.000
_cell.length_c   1.000
_cell.angle_alpha   90.00
_cell.angle_beta   90.00
_cell.angle_gamma   90.00
#
_symmetry.space_group_name_H-M   'P 1'
#
loop_
_entity.id
_entity.type
_entity.pdbx_description
1 polymer ?
#
loop_
_entity_poly.entity_id
_entity_poly.type
_entity_poly.pdbx_seq_one_letter_code
_entity_poly.pdbx_strand_id
1 'polypeptide(L)'
;MANTLIDLDDEALEQARRYYGTTTKKDTVNRALQDAAARLRERRNAFGDHLEESFREFVALSPAERQSYRDHLEQTQDLLEQTPSLDVAWAQRRAEWAA
;
A
#
# COMPACT_ATOMS: atom_id res chain seq x y z
N MET A 1 -27.29 13.84 2.63
CA MET A 1 -26.68 12.79 1.79
C MET A 1 -27.34 12.83 0.43
N ALA A 2 -26.57 12.70 -0.64
CA ALA A 2 -27.11 12.54 -1.99
C ALA A 2 -27.60 11.10 -2.18
N ASN A 3 -28.66 10.93 -2.98
CA ASN A 3 -29.11 9.60 -3.38
C ASN A 3 -28.26 9.15 -4.58
N THR A 4 -27.62 7.99 -4.44
CA THR A 4 -26.78 7.40 -5.48
C THR A 4 -27.35 6.01 -5.79
N LEU A 5 -27.63 5.75 -7.06
CA LEU A 5 -28.00 4.42 -7.54
C LEU A 5 -26.71 3.64 -7.83
N ILE A 6 -26.55 2.50 -7.18
CA ILE A 6 -25.39 1.61 -7.35
C ILE A 6 -25.90 0.17 -7.37
N ASP A 7 -25.22 -0.67 -8.15
CA ASP A 7 -25.38 -2.11 -8.06
C ASP A 7 -24.57 -2.63 -6.86
N LEU A 8 -25.19 -3.48 -6.06
CA LEU A 8 -24.57 -4.08 -4.88
C LEU A 8 -24.59 -5.60 -5.03
N ASP A 9 -23.45 -6.20 -4.69
CA ASP A 9 -23.36 -7.63 -4.47
C ASP A 9 -24.11 -7.97 -3.17
N ASP A 10 -25.20 -8.73 -3.29
CA ASP A 10 -26.07 -9.09 -2.16
C ASP A 10 -25.39 -10.07 -1.18
N GLU A 11 -24.45 -10.90 -1.64
CA GLU A 11 -23.69 -11.80 -0.76
C GLU A 11 -22.71 -10.99 0.09
N ALA A 12 -21.93 -10.13 -0.55
CA ALA A 12 -21.00 -9.24 0.15
C ALA A 12 -21.73 -8.33 1.14
N LEU A 13 -22.91 -7.84 0.75
CA LEU A 13 -23.77 -7.02 1.61
C LEU A 13 -24.25 -7.77 2.85
N GLU A 14 -24.66 -9.03 2.71
CA GLU A 14 -25.10 -9.84 3.84
C GLU A 14 -23.94 -10.21 4.77
N GLN A 15 -22.76 -10.51 4.22
CA GLN A 15 -21.54 -10.71 5.02
C GLN A 15 -21.20 -9.45 5.82
N ALA A 16 -21.22 -8.28 5.18
CA ALA A 16 -20.99 -7.01 5.84
C ALA A 16 -22.06 -6.72 6.91
N ARG A 17 -23.34 -7.03 6.65
CA ARG A 17 -24.42 -6.90 7.64
C ARG A 17 -24.13 -7.69 8.91
N ARG A 18 -23.74 -8.96 8.75
CA ARG A 18 -23.41 -9.84 9.88
C ARG A 18 -22.19 -9.33 10.64
N TYR A 19 -21.18 -8.88 9.91
CA TYR A 19 -19.96 -8.33 10.50
C TYR A 19 -20.22 -7.04 11.31
N TYR A 20 -21.03 -6.13 10.77
CA TYR A 20 -21.33 -4.85 11.42
C TYR A 20 -22.56 -4.86 12.34
N GLY A 21 -23.36 -5.93 12.34
CA GLY A 21 -24.61 -6.03 13.09
C GLY A 21 -25.71 -5.08 12.62
N THR A 22 -25.66 -4.65 11.36
CA THR A 22 -26.58 -3.65 10.80
C THR A 22 -27.87 -4.27 10.25
N THR A 23 -28.95 -3.51 10.26
CA THR A 23 -30.27 -4.00 9.79
C THR A 23 -30.65 -3.49 8.41
N THR A 24 -30.10 -2.35 7.96
CA THR A 24 -30.42 -1.76 6.66
C THR A 24 -29.23 -1.79 5.69
N LYS A 25 -29.50 -1.86 4.38
CA LYS A 25 -28.46 -1.78 3.33
C LYS A 25 -27.65 -0.48 3.47
N LYS A 26 -28.33 0.64 3.67
CA LYS A 26 -27.73 1.98 3.85
C LYS A 26 -26.77 2.02 5.04
N ASP A 27 -27.17 1.52 6.21
CA ASP A 27 -26.31 1.56 7.40
C ASP A 27 -25.08 0.69 7.22
N THR A 28 -25.25 -0.47 6.57
CA THR A 28 -24.15 -1.38 6.23
C THR A 28 -23.13 -0.71 5.32
N VAL A 29 -23.59 -0.11 4.22
CA VAL A 29 -22.72 0.58 3.24
C VAL A 29 -22.01 1.76 3.90
N ASN A 30 -22.75 2.61 4.62
CA ASN A 30 -22.16 3.77 5.29
C ASN A 30 -21.12 3.35 6.35
N ARG A 31 -21.41 2.30 7.12
CA ARG A 31 -20.48 1.79 8.13
C ARG A 31 -19.21 1.23 7.49
N ALA A 32 -19.35 0.47 6.40
CA ALA A 32 -18.22 -0.07 5.65
C ALA A 32 -17.32 1.03 5.07
N LEU A 33 -17.92 2.08 4.49
CA LEU A 33 -17.17 3.21 3.94
C LEU A 33 -16.43 4.00 5.03
N GLN A 34 -17.05 4.20 6.19
CA GLN A 34 -16.41 4.84 7.33
C GLN A 34 -15.22 4.03 7.85
N ASP A 35 -15.37 2.71 7.96
CA ASP A 35 -14.30 1.80 8.39
C ASP A 35 -13.15 1.79 7.39
N ALA A 36 -13.43 1.67 6.09
CA ALA A 36 -12.41 1.74 5.04
C ALA A 36 -11.65 3.07 5.07
N ALA A 37 -12.36 4.19 5.25
CA ALA A 37 -11.73 5.50 5.37
C ALA A 37 -10.89 5.64 6.65
N ALA A 38 -11.33 5.05 7.77
CA ALA A 38 -10.57 5.03 9.02
C ALA A 38 -9.28 4.22 8.85
N ARG A 39 -9.36 3.00 8.33
CA ARG A 39 -8.19 2.15 8.05
C ARG A 39 -7.21 2.81 7.09
N LEU A 40 -7.70 3.54 6.09
CA LEU A 40 -6.84 4.31 5.18
C LEU A 40 -6.09 5.44 5.92
N ARG A 41 -6.77 6.17 6.80
CA ARG A 41 -6.14 7.20 7.64
C ARG A 41 -5.11 6.60 8.57
N GLU A 42 -5.44 5.50 9.25
CA GLU A 42 -4.51 4.78 10.13
C GLU A 42 -3.25 4.34 9.38
N ARG A 43 -3.39 3.74 8.19
CA ARG A 43 -2.25 3.35 7.36
C ARG A 43 -1.40 4.55 6.92
N ARG A 44 -2.03 5.66 6.56
CA ARG A 44 -1.32 6.89 6.18
C ARG A 44 -0.59 7.51 7.36
N ASN A 45 -1.20 7.52 8.54
CA ASN A 45 -0.58 8.04 9.75
C ASN A 45 0.60 7.15 10.15
N ALA A 46 0.43 5.82 10.17
CA ALA A 46 1.52 4.89 10.46
C ALA A 46 2.71 5.05 9.49
N PHE A 47 2.43 5.28 8.21
CA PHE A 47 3.48 5.60 7.25
C PHE A 47 4.15 6.95 7.53
N GLY A 48 3.35 7.97 7.86
CA GLY A 48 3.85 9.30 8.26
C GLY A 48 4.73 9.24 9.51
N ASP A 49 4.29 8.53 10.55
CA ASP A 49 5.02 8.32 11.80
C ASP A 49 6.36 7.61 11.54
N HIS A 50 6.34 6.57 10.70
CA HIS A 50 7.56 5.87 10.29
C HIS A 50 8.52 6.76 9.49
N LEU A 51 8.01 7.61 8.60
CA LEU A 51 8.84 8.57 7.87
C LEU A 51 9.45 9.62 8.81
N GLU A 52 8.68 10.11 9.77
CA GLU A 52 9.18 11.09 10.75
C GLU A 52 10.30 10.49 11.61
N GLU A 53 10.11 9.27 12.10
CA GLU A 53 11.13 8.53 12.84
C GLU A 53 12.39 8.31 12.01
N SER A 54 12.24 7.79 10.78
CA SER A 54 13.37 7.58 9.86
C SER A 54 14.12 8.88 9.56
N PHE A 55 13.39 9.99 9.37
CA PHE A 55 14.00 11.29 9.15
C PHE A 55 14.76 11.78 10.38
N ARG A 56 14.20 11.59 11.58
CA ARG A 56 14.85 11.94 12.84
C ARG A 56 16.17 11.18 13.02
N GLU A 57 16.18 9.89 12.74
CA GLU A 57 17.39 9.06 12.76
C GLU A 57 18.42 9.55 11.74
N PHE A 58 18.00 9.82 10.50
CA PHE A 58 18.88 10.36 9.46
C PHE A 58 19.52 11.70 9.85
N VAL A 59 18.75 12.60 10.46
CA VAL A 59 19.26 13.88 10.96
C VAL A 59 20.17 13.70 12.18
N ALA A 60 20.04 12.61 12.94
CA ALA A 60 20.97 12.30 14.03
C ALA A 60 22.30 11.72 13.55
N LEU A 61 22.37 11.17 12.33
CA LEU A 61 23.60 10.63 11.74
C LEU A 61 24.70 11.69 11.61
N SER A 62 25.94 11.28 11.81
CA SER A 62 27.11 12.09 11.51
C SER A 62 27.24 12.36 10.00
N PRO A 63 27.99 13.38 9.56
CA PRO A 63 28.19 13.65 8.14
C PRO A 63 28.77 12.45 7.36
N ALA A 64 29.64 11.66 7.97
CA ALA A 64 30.23 10.46 7.35
C ALA A 64 29.20 9.34 7.16
N GLU A 65 28.35 9.10 8.17
CA GLU A 65 27.27 8.10 8.09
C GLU A 65 26.21 8.49 7.06
N ARG A 66 25.86 9.79 6.98
CA ARG A 66 24.94 10.29 5.93
C ARG A 66 25.52 10.12 4.53
N GLN A 67 26.83 10.29 4.37
CA GLN A 67 27.48 10.07 3.08
C GLN A 67 27.41 8.57 2.71
N SER A 68 27.74 7.68 3.63
CA SER A 68 27.61 6.24 3.40
C SER A 68 26.18 5.80 3.07
N TYR A 69 25.17 6.41 3.71
CA TYR A 69 23.76 6.14 3.40
C TYR A 69 23.38 6.60 1.98
N ARG A 70 23.88 7.77 1.56
CA ARG A 70 23.66 8.27 0.20
C ARG A 70 24.29 7.35 -0.85
N ASP A 71 25.53 6.95 -0.63
CA ASP A 71 26.26 6.06 -1.53
C ASP A 71 25.53 4.71 -1.68
N HIS A 72 24.98 4.18 -0.57
CA HIS A 72 24.17 2.96 -0.59
C HIS A 72 22.87 3.11 -1.39
N LEU A 73 22.19 4.26 -1.30
CA LEU A 73 20.98 4.52 -2.07
C LEU A 73 21.27 4.63 -3.56
N GLU A 74 22.34 5.32 -3.97
CA GLU A 74 22.78 5.38 -5.37
C GLU A 74 23.08 3.99 -5.91
N GLN A 75 23.84 3.18 -5.16
CA GLN A 75 24.12 1.80 -5.56
C GLN A 75 22.84 0.95 -5.71
N THR A 76 21.87 1.15 -4.82
CA THR A 76 20.58 0.42 -4.88
C THR A 76 19.75 0.86 -6.08
N GLN A 77 19.74 2.15 -6.40
CA GLN A 77 19.05 2.67 -7.57
C GLN A 77 19.68 2.15 -8.87
N ASP A 78 21.02 2.16 -8.96
CA ASP A 78 21.75 1.61 -10.10
C ASP A 78 21.42 0.12 -10.31
N LEU A 79 21.31 -0.65 -9.21
CA LEU A 79 20.90 -2.06 -9.28
C LEU A 79 19.46 -2.24 -9.77
N LEU A 80 18.53 -1.38 -9.34
CA LEU A 80 17.15 -1.42 -9.81
C LEU A 80 17.03 -1.06 -11.29
N GLU A 81 17.80 -0.08 -11.75
CA GLU A 81 17.82 0.34 -13.16
C GLU A 81 18.49 -0.71 -14.06
N GLN A 82 19.47 -1.45 -13.54
CA GLN A 82 20.11 -2.56 -14.24
C GLN A 82 19.30 -3.86 -14.19
N THR A 83 18.33 -3.97 -13.28
CA THR A 83 17.46 -5.13 -13.19
C THR A 83 16.37 -5.02 -14.27
N PRO A 84 16.33 -5.93 -15.26
CA PRO A 84 15.24 -5.93 -16.23
C PRO A 84 13.92 -6.04 -15.49
N SER A 85 12.89 -5.31 -15.95
CA SER A 85 11.56 -5.38 -15.32
C SER A 85 11.13 -6.84 -15.18
N LEU A 86 10.37 -7.16 -14.13
CA LEU A 86 9.94 -8.53 -13.85
C LEU A 86 9.38 -9.20 -15.12
N ASP A 87 8.63 -8.47 -15.93
CA ASP A 87 8.07 -8.95 -17.19
C ASP A 87 9.14 -9.41 -18.21
N VAL A 88 10.27 -8.70 -18.33
CA VAL A 88 11.39 -9.05 -19.22
C VAL A 88 12.18 -10.24 -18.68
N ALA A 89 12.44 -10.28 -17.37
CA ALA A 89 13.15 -11.38 -16.72
C ALA A 89 12.37 -12.70 -16.79
N TRP A 90 11.03 -12.65 -16.63
CA TRP A 90 10.15 -13.82 -16.77
C TRP A 90 9.98 -14.25 -18.23
N ALA A 91 10.11 -13.35 -19.21
CA ALA A 91 10.07 -13.70 -20.63
C ALA A 91 11.36 -14.42 -21.09
N GLN A 92 12.53 -13.93 -20.69
CA GLN A 92 13.82 -14.55 -21.02
C GLN A 92 13.94 -15.96 -20.43
N ARG A 93 13.60 -16.14 -19.15
CA ARG A 93 13.66 -17.44 -18.47
C ARG A 93 12.71 -18.49 -19.09
N ARG A 94 11.55 -18.07 -19.60
CA ARG A 94 10.64 -18.97 -20.33
C ARG A 94 11.18 -19.37 -21.71
N ALA A 95 11.90 -18.49 -22.39
CA ALA A 95 12.54 -18.80 -23.67
C ALA A 95 13.71 -19.80 -23.48
N GLU A 96 14.48 -19.66 -22.40
CA GLU A 96 15.56 -20.58 -22.03
C GLU A 96 15.06 -21.99 -21.70
N TRP A 97 13.88 -22.12 -21.09
CA TRP A 97 13.27 -23.43 -20.78
C TRP A 97 12.56 -24.08 -21.97
N ALA A 98 12.37 -23.35 -23.07
CA ALA A 98 11.72 -23.84 -24.27
C ALA A 98 12.71 -24.27 -25.38
N ALA A 99 14.02 -24.08 -25.16
CA ALA A 99 15.12 -24.50 -26.03
C ALA A 99 15.76 -25.80 -25.51
#